data_AF-X1SEP9-F1
#
_entry.id   AF-X1SEP9-F1
#
_cell.length_a   1.000
_cell.length_b   1.000
_cell.length_c   1.000
_cell.angle_alpha   90.00
_cell.angle_beta   90.00
_cell.angle_gamma   90.00
#
_symmetry.space_group_name_H-M   'P 1'
#
loop_
_entity.id
_entity.type
_entity.pdbx_description
1 polymer ?
#
loop_
_entity_poly.entity_id
_entity_poly.type
_entity_poly.pdbx_seq_one_letter_code
_entity_poly.pdbx_strand_id
1 'polypeptide(L)'
;MDTTKTRTILSRIVLLDADVIIDLHRYRIWEHIFNKNKILIPSIVLRREVYYYEDEYGLRHSIELLREVGKTITEVSITVDELRDFKSNFDRFIQEELDAGEQRP
;
A
#
# COMPACT_ATOMS: atom_id res chain seq x y z
N MET A 1 9.91 -37.82 23.67
CA MET A 1 9.24 -37.43 22.42
C MET A 1 8.92 -35.95 22.55
N ASP A 2 9.74 -35.12 21.93
CA ASP A 2 9.66 -33.67 22.05
C ASP A 2 8.62 -33.14 21.07
N THR A 3 7.64 -32.42 21.60
CA THR A 3 6.56 -31.78 20.85
C THR A 3 7.14 -30.61 20.07
N THR A 4 7.22 -30.75 18.74
CA THR A 4 7.57 -29.66 17.83
C THR A 4 6.54 -28.53 18.02
N LYS A 5 6.87 -27.55 18.87
CA LYS A 5 6.16 -26.27 18.94
C LYS A 5 6.27 -25.63 17.56
N THR A 6 5.21 -25.72 16.76
CA THR A 6 5.06 -24.94 15.54
C THR A 6 5.19 -23.48 15.94
N ARG A 7 6.34 -22.90 15.64
CA ARG A 7 6.61 -21.48 15.88
C ARG A 7 5.77 -20.73 14.86
N THR A 8 4.58 -20.28 15.24
CA THR A 8 3.76 -19.39 14.41
C THR A 8 4.60 -18.15 14.12
N ILE A 9 5.13 -18.03 12.91
CA ILE A 9 5.86 -16.85 12.49
C ILE A 9 4.80 -15.74 12.41
N LEU A 10 4.87 -14.76 13.29
CA LEU A 10 4.04 -13.55 13.20
C LEU A 10 4.39 -12.86 11.88
N SER A 11 3.50 -12.96 10.89
CA SER A 11 3.60 -12.18 9.67
C SER A 11 3.58 -10.70 10.04
N ARG A 12 4.61 -9.95 9.65
CA ARG A 12 4.62 -8.51 9.87
C ARG A 12 3.62 -7.88 8.90
N ILE A 13 2.90 -6.88 9.39
CA ILE A 13 2.02 -6.05 8.56
C ILE A 13 2.85 -4.87 8.06
N VAL A 14 2.80 -4.64 6.75
CA VAL A 14 3.48 -3.49 6.12
C VAL A 14 2.45 -2.72 5.33
N LEU A 15 2.30 -1.42 5.65
CA LEU A 15 1.54 -0.47 4.86
C LEU A 15 2.50 0.22 3.91
N LEU A 16 2.23 0.16 2.60
CA LEU A 16 3.12 0.67 1.57
C LEU A 16 2.55 1.90 0.88
N ASP A 17 3.42 2.87 0.66
CA ASP A 17 3.19 4.07 -0.14
C ASP A 17 3.65 3.85 -1.60
N ALA A 18 3.23 4.74 -2.52
CA ALA A 18 3.45 4.60 -3.95
C ALA A 18 4.93 4.49 -4.33
N ASP A 19 5.76 5.42 -3.84
CA ASP A 19 7.18 5.47 -4.18
C ASP A 19 7.93 4.21 -3.74
N VAL A 20 7.59 3.69 -2.56
CA VAL A 20 8.18 2.46 -2.05
C VAL A 20 7.84 1.29 -2.97
N ILE A 21 6.58 1.18 -3.41
CA ILE A 21 6.18 0.09 -4.32
C ILE A 21 6.91 0.22 -5.66
N ILE A 22 6.98 1.43 -6.21
CA ILE A 22 7.70 1.73 -7.46
C ILE A 22 9.16 1.29 -7.36
N ASP A 23 9.84 1.63 -6.27
CA ASP A 23 11.24 1.24 -6.04
C ASP A 23 11.40 -0.27 -5.86
N LEU A 24 10.50 -0.94 -5.13
CA LEU A 24 10.53 -2.39 -4.97
C LEU A 24 10.41 -3.12 -6.32
N HIS A 25 9.60 -2.60 -7.24
CA HIS A 25 9.50 -3.11 -8.61
C HIS A 25 10.75 -2.79 -9.44
N ARG A 26 11.24 -1.54 -9.38
CA ARG A 26 12.46 -1.10 -10.07
C ARG A 26 13.67 -1.98 -9.72
N TYR A 27 13.83 -2.30 -8.44
CA TYR A 27 14.93 -3.12 -7.95
C TYR A 27 14.64 -4.63 -7.96
N ARG A 28 13.49 -5.07 -8.50
CA ARG A 28 13.09 -6.49 -8.60
C ARG A 28 13.07 -7.24 -7.25
N ILE A 29 12.79 -6.52 -6.17
CA ILE A 29 12.74 -7.07 -4.80
C ILE A 29 11.32 -7.24 -4.27
N TRP A 30 10.30 -6.78 -5.01
CA TRP A 30 8.88 -6.94 -4.68
C TRP A 30 8.52 -8.34 -4.17
N GLU A 31 8.93 -9.38 -4.91
CA GLU A 31 8.66 -10.80 -4.58
C GLU A 31 9.22 -11.24 -3.22
N HIS A 32 10.35 -10.65 -2.80
CA HIS A 32 11.01 -10.99 -1.55
C HIS A 32 10.30 -10.40 -0.34
N ILE A 33 9.56 -9.31 -0.54
CA ILE A 33 8.84 -8.59 0.50
C ILE A 33 7.48 -9.24 0.77
N PHE A 34 6.67 -9.52 -0.25
CA PHE A 34 5.31 -10.03 0.02
C PHE A 34 5.29 -11.45 0.59
N ASN A 35 6.25 -12.31 0.22
CA ASN A 35 6.27 -13.70 0.69
C ASN A 35 6.44 -13.85 2.22
N LYS A 36 6.82 -12.78 2.91
CA LYS A 36 7.11 -12.78 4.35
C LYS A 36 6.17 -11.87 5.15
N ASN A 37 5.31 -11.09 4.49
CA ASN A 37 4.59 -10.00 5.11
C ASN A 37 3.14 -9.95 4.61
N LYS A 38 2.23 -9.49 5.48
CA LYS A 38 0.90 -9.07 5.05
C LYS A 38 0.99 -7.64 4.53
N ILE A 39 0.70 -7.46 3.24
CA ILE A 39 0.82 -6.15 2.59
C ILE A 39 -0.54 -5.45 2.62
N LEU A 40 -0.55 -4.24 3.19
CA LEU A 40 -1.67 -3.31 3.11
C LEU A 40 -1.29 -2.19 2.13
N ILE A 41 -2.20 -1.84 1.23
CA ILE A 41 -1.99 -0.71 0.30
C ILE A 41 -3.26 0.15 0.30
N PRO A 42 -3.16 1.47 0.52
CA PRO A 42 -4.28 2.39 0.35
C PRO A 42 -4.86 2.32 -1.06
N SER A 43 -6.19 2.40 -1.20
CA SER A 43 -6.86 2.42 -2.50
C SER A 43 -6.36 3.51 -3.43
N ILE A 44 -6.01 4.69 -2.89
CA ILE A 44 -5.50 5.81 -3.68
C ILE A 44 -4.15 5.43 -4.33
N VAL A 45 -3.23 4.89 -3.54
CA VAL A 45 -1.92 4.40 -4.00
C VAL A 45 -2.10 3.33 -5.07
N LEU A 46 -2.91 2.30 -4.77
CA LEU A 46 -3.11 1.13 -5.61
C LEU A 46 -3.76 1.45 -6.96
N ARG A 47 -4.63 2.46 -7.02
CA ARG A 47 -5.47 2.75 -8.19
C ARG A 47 -5.08 4.01 -8.95
N ARG A 48 -4.38 4.95 -8.30
CA ARG A 48 -4.10 6.30 -8.84
C ARG A 48 -2.62 6.66 -8.92
N GLU A 49 -1.74 5.98 -8.20
CA GLU A 49 -0.36 6.45 -8.07
C GLU A 49 0.66 5.44 -8.61
N VAL A 50 0.39 4.14 -8.48
CA VAL A 50 1.33 3.09 -8.90
C VAL A 50 0.93 2.45 -10.23
N TYR A 51 1.44 3.01 -11.34
CA TYR A 51 1.17 2.52 -12.69
C TYR A 51 2.39 1.94 -13.41
N TYR A 52 3.55 2.57 -13.25
CA TYR A 52 4.78 2.19 -13.94
C TYR A 52 6.00 2.71 -13.18
N TYR A 53 7.18 2.17 -13.50
CA TYR A 53 8.46 2.78 -13.18
C TYR A 53 9.26 3.01 -14.45
N GLU A 54 10.14 4.01 -14.43
CA GLU A 54 11.16 4.21 -15.46
C GLU A 54 12.50 3.61 -15.00
N ASP A 55 13.19 2.93 -15.92
CA ASP A 55 14.54 2.41 -15.71
C ASP A 55 15.63 3.46 -16.05
N GLU A 56 16.89 3.06 -15.91
CA GLU A 56 18.05 3.93 -16.18
C GLU A 56 18.16 4.40 -17.64
N TYR A 57 17.45 3.75 -18.57
CA TYR A 57 17.40 4.12 -19.98
C TYR A 57 16.14 4.94 -20.33
N GLY A 58 15.32 5.26 -19.32
CA GLY A 58 14.04 5.96 -19.50
C GLY A 58 12.93 5.09 -20.08
N LEU A 59 13.10 3.75 -20.12
CA LEU A 59 12.05 2.85 -20.56
C LEU A 59 11.04 2.62 -19.44
N ARG A 60 9.75 2.72 -19.78
CA ARG A 60 8.64 2.50 -18.86
C ARG A 60 8.28 1.03 -18.74
N HIS A 61 8.16 0.56 -17.51
CA HIS A 61 7.74 -0.79 -17.15
C HIS A 61 6.47 -0.71 -16.32
N SER A 62 5.39 -1.38 -16.76
CA SER A 62 4.13 -1.36 -16.04
C SER A 62 4.22 -2.14 -14.73
N ILE A 63 3.48 -1.65 -13.72
CA ILE A 63 3.32 -2.30 -12.43
C ILE A 63 1.87 -2.79 -12.32
N GLU A 64 1.68 -4.11 -12.22
CA GLU A 64 0.36 -4.77 -12.29
C GLU A 64 -0.05 -5.33 -10.91
N LEU A 65 -0.45 -4.48 -9.98
CA LEU A 65 -0.78 -4.89 -8.59
C LEU A 65 -2.19 -5.44 -8.42
N LEU A 66 -3.15 -5.00 -9.25
CA LEU A 66 -4.57 -5.33 -9.08
C LEU A 66 -4.86 -6.83 -9.12
N ARG A 67 -4.00 -7.61 -9.80
CA ARG A 67 -4.12 -9.08 -9.90
C ARG A 67 -3.81 -9.80 -8.59
N GLU A 68 -3.12 -9.14 -7.68
CA GLU A 68 -2.65 -9.69 -6.40
C GLU A 68 -3.51 -9.26 -5.20
N VAL A 69 -4.47 -8.37 -5.43
CA VAL A 69 -5.47 -7.94 -4.44
C VAL A 69 -6.34 -9.13 -4.03
N GLY A 70 -6.50 -9.31 -2.73
CA GLY A 70 -7.25 -10.42 -2.13
C GLY A 70 -6.46 -11.74 -2.06
N LYS A 71 -5.29 -11.83 -2.71
CA LYS A 71 -4.38 -12.97 -2.58
C LYS A 71 -3.26 -12.67 -1.58
N THR A 72 -2.50 -11.63 -1.87
CA THR A 72 -1.30 -11.24 -1.09
C THR A 72 -1.38 -9.77 -0.64
N ILE A 73 -2.09 -8.94 -1.41
CA ILE A 73 -2.35 -7.54 -1.10
C ILE A 73 -3.74 -7.41 -0.48
N THR A 74 -3.81 -6.75 0.67
CA THR A 74 -5.06 -6.24 1.22
C THR A 74 -5.18 -4.77 0.84
N GLU A 75 -6.13 -4.45 -0.02
CA GLU A 75 -6.50 -3.06 -0.29
C GLU A 75 -7.18 -2.47 0.95
N VAL A 76 -6.75 -1.28 1.37
CA VAL A 76 -7.36 -0.53 2.47
C VAL A 76 -8.00 0.72 1.89
N SER A 77 -9.30 0.85 2.10
CA SER A 77 -10.08 2.01 1.72
C SER A 77 -10.75 2.62 2.93
N ILE A 78 -11.13 3.88 2.80
CA ILE A 78 -12.02 4.58 3.72
C ILE A 78 -13.17 5.16 2.89
N THR A 79 -14.38 5.08 3.40
CA THR A 79 -15.54 5.74 2.78
C THR A 79 -15.50 7.24 3.01
N VAL A 80 -16.26 7.99 2.20
CA VAL A 80 -16.37 9.46 2.37
C VAL A 80 -16.94 9.82 3.73
N ASP A 81 -17.91 9.06 4.23
CA ASP A 81 -18.50 9.30 5.55
C ASP A 81 -17.49 9.03 6.66
N GLU A 82 -16.78 7.90 6.63
CA GLU A 82 -15.72 7.60 7.60
C GLU A 82 -14.60 8.64 7.57
N LEU A 83 -14.23 9.13 6.38
CA LEU A 83 -13.22 10.17 6.23
C LEU A 83 -13.71 11.51 6.80
N ARG A 84 -14.97 11.89 6.57
CA ARG A 84 -15.58 13.09 7.16
C ARG A 84 -15.60 13.00 8.68
N ASP A 85 -16.03 11.86 9.21
CA ASP A 85 -16.11 11.62 10.65
C ASP A 85 -14.71 11.60 11.27
N PHE A 86 -13.72 11.01 10.58
CA PHE A 86 -12.31 11.07 10.99
C PHE A 86 -11.78 12.50 11.04
N LYS A 87 -11.99 13.29 9.97
CA LYS A 87 -11.57 14.71 9.88
C LYS A 87 -12.19 15.56 11.00
N SER A 88 -13.39 15.22 11.46
CA SER A 88 -14.06 15.93 12.57
C SER A 88 -13.31 15.85 13.91
N ASN A 89 -12.39 14.89 14.06
CA ASN A 89 -11.53 14.76 15.24
C ASN A 89 -10.31 15.69 15.22
N PHE A 90 -10.04 16.38 14.11
CA PHE A 90 -8.90 17.28 13.96
C PHE A 90 -9.37 18.73 13.99
N ASP A 91 -8.56 19.59 14.61
CA ASP A 91 -8.79 21.03 14.61
C ASP A 91 -8.88 21.56 13.17
N ARG A 92 -9.71 22.60 12.99
CA ARG A 92 -10.01 23.22 11.69
C ARG A 92 -8.76 23.59 10.87
N PHE A 93 -7.66 23.91 11.55
CA PHE A 93 -6.38 24.23 10.92
C PHE A 93 -5.75 23.04 10.16
N ILE A 94 -5.91 21.80 10.66
CA ILE A 94 -5.37 20.59 10.03
C ILE A 94 -6.24 20.13 8.86
N GLN A 95 -7.53 20.48 8.85
CA GLN A 95 -8.43 20.13 7.76
C GLN A 95 -8.12 20.86 6.45
N GLU A 96 -7.44 22.01 6.52
CA GLU A 96 -7.12 22.87 5.38
C GLU A 96 -5.79 22.51 4.68
N GLU A 97 -4.96 21.64 5.27
CA GLU A 97 -3.66 21.18 4.70
C GLU A 97 -3.72 19.82 3.99
N LEU A 98 -4.89 19.18 3.92
CA LEU A 98 -5.04 17.88 3.25
C LEU A 98 -4.84 18.01 1.73
N ASP A 99 -4.11 17.08 1.12
CA ASP A 99 -3.74 17.15 -0.30
C ASP A 99 -4.99 17.02 -1.21
N ALA A 100 -4.92 17.52 -2.45
CA ALA A 100 -6.05 17.55 -3.37
C ALA A 100 -6.63 16.16 -3.66
N GLY A 101 -5.81 15.10 -3.55
CA GLY A 101 -6.22 13.70 -3.63
C GLY A 101 -7.05 13.20 -2.43
N GLU A 102 -6.96 13.89 -1.29
CA GLU A 102 -7.71 13.59 -0.04
C GLU A 102 -8.95 14.48 0.13
N GLN A 103 -9.11 15.45 -0.79
CA GLN A 103 -10.26 16.35 -0.85
C GLN A 103 -11.37 15.83 -1.77
N ARG A 104 -11.11 14.83 -2.63
CA ARG A 104 -12.12 14.27 -3.55
C ARG A 104 -12.09 12.74 -3.58
N PRO A 105 -13.27 12.07 -3.57
CA PRO A 105 -13.37 10.62 -3.70
C PRO A 105 -12.85 10.05 -5.03
#